data_AF-A0A250JGR0-F1
#
_entry.id   AF-A0A250JGR0-F1
#
_cell.length_a   1.000
_cell.length_b   1.000
_cell.length_c   1.000
_cell.angle_alpha   90.00
_cell.angle_beta   90.00
_cell.angle_gamma   90.00
#
_symmetry.space_group_name_H-M   'P 1'
#
loop_
_entity.id
_entity.type
_entity.pdbx_description
1 polymer ?
#
loop_
_entity_poly.entity_id
_entity_poly.type
_entity_poly.pdbx_seq_one_letter_code
_entity_poly.pdbx_strand_id
1 'polypeptide(L)'
;MGMILVFRLARREQLSSLLASPEQVIDFLHDTDEEDAGRSESGFDLDKAWHGLHFLLTGTDWGGKPPLNFIVAGGEMIGDVDVGYGPARAFTPEQLAALSRALDAISSDALRQRFDPAKMMELDIYPSIWDRDPADDDTLGYVLEYFEMLKSFLRKGAEQGLGFLVYMS
;
A
#
# COMPACT_ATOMS: atom_id res chain seq x y z
N MET A 1 -14.87 -7.45 10.14
CA MET A 1 -14.01 -7.16 8.99
C MET A 1 -13.74 -5.67 8.97
N GLY A 2 -12.52 -5.25 8.66
CA GLY A 2 -12.14 -3.84 8.57
C GLY A 2 -11.29 -3.64 7.32
N MET A 3 -11.15 -2.39 6.89
CA MET A 3 -10.48 -2.02 5.64
C MET A 3 -8.98 -2.27 5.72
N ILE A 4 -8.48 -3.16 4.86
CA ILE A 4 -7.06 -3.44 4.67
C ILE A 4 -6.60 -2.93 3.30
N LEU A 5 -5.28 -2.78 3.10
CA LEU A 5 -4.72 -2.40 1.80
C LEU A 5 -3.79 -3.49 1.28
N VAL A 6 -4.01 -3.90 0.04
CA VAL A 6 -3.29 -5.01 -0.58
C VAL A 6 -2.59 -4.53 -1.85
N PHE A 7 -1.38 -5.04 -2.05
CA PHE A 7 -0.56 -4.82 -3.23
C PHE A 7 -0.42 -6.13 -4.02
N ARG A 8 -0.40 -6.03 -5.34
CA ARG A 8 -0.11 -7.14 -6.26
C ARG A 8 0.88 -6.69 -7.34
N LEU A 9 2.06 -7.30 -7.40
CA LEU A 9 3.02 -7.06 -8.48
C LEU A 9 2.48 -7.61 -9.79
N ALA A 10 2.69 -6.87 -10.87
CA ALA A 10 2.22 -7.25 -12.20
C ALA A 10 3.20 -6.78 -13.28
N ARG A 11 3.32 -7.57 -14.34
CA ARG A 11 4.05 -7.17 -15.55
C ARG A 11 3.31 -6.07 -16.29
N ARG A 12 4.03 -5.33 -17.12
CA ARG A 12 3.46 -4.26 -17.95
C ARG A 12 2.29 -4.76 -18.80
N GLU A 13 2.41 -5.95 -19.36
CA GLU A 13 1.39 -6.54 -20.23
C GLU A 13 0.12 -6.85 -19.43
N GLN A 14 0.26 -7.35 -18.21
CA GLN A 14 -0.87 -7.60 -17.30
C GLN A 14 -1.56 -6.29 -16.91
N LEU A 15 -0.80 -5.27 -16.50
CA LEU A 15 -1.34 -3.94 -16.21
C LEU A 15 -2.09 -3.34 -17.40
N SER A 16 -1.51 -3.44 -18.60
CA SER A 16 -2.11 -2.91 -19.83
C SER A 16 -3.40 -3.66 -20.18
N SER A 17 -3.42 -4.99 -19.99
CA SER A 17 -4.62 -5.82 -20.20
C SER A 17 -5.73 -5.42 -19.23
N LEU A 18 -5.43 -5.27 -17.94
CA LEU A 18 -6.41 -4.88 -16.93
C LEU A 18 -6.95 -3.47 -17.16
N LEU A 19 -6.10 -2.52 -17.58
CA LEU A 19 -6.56 -1.17 -17.93
C LEU A 19 -7.46 -1.15 -19.17
N ALA A 20 -7.22 -2.04 -20.14
CA ALA A 20 -8.06 -2.17 -21.34
C ALA A 20 -9.35 -2.96 -21.09
N SER A 21 -9.34 -3.88 -20.14
CA SER A 21 -10.44 -4.77 -19.76
C SER A 21 -10.57 -4.87 -18.23
N PRO A 22 -11.12 -3.83 -17.58
CA PRO A 22 -11.18 -3.75 -16.11
C PRO A 22 -11.89 -4.90 -15.42
N GLU A 23 -12.87 -5.52 -16.08
CA GLU A 23 -13.66 -6.64 -15.56
C GLU A 23 -12.81 -7.86 -15.17
N GLN A 24 -11.62 -8.01 -15.77
CA GLN A 24 -10.69 -9.10 -15.49
C GLN A 24 -9.94 -8.94 -14.16
N VAL A 25 -10.06 -7.77 -13.51
CA VAL A 25 -9.32 -7.50 -12.27
C VAL A 25 -9.73 -8.43 -11.13
N ILE A 26 -11.00 -8.80 -11.04
CA ILE A 26 -11.50 -9.69 -9.98
C ILE A 26 -10.82 -11.06 -10.09
N ASP A 27 -10.85 -11.64 -11.28
CA ASP A 27 -10.23 -12.95 -11.54
C ASP A 27 -8.71 -12.88 -11.32
N PHE A 28 -8.05 -11.81 -11.77
CA PHE A 28 -6.62 -11.60 -11.52
C PHE A 28 -6.28 -11.57 -10.02
N LEU A 29 -7.12 -10.92 -9.21
CA LEU A 29 -6.93 -10.85 -7.77
C LEU A 29 -7.22 -12.20 -7.09
N HIS A 30 -8.26 -12.93 -7.51
CA HIS A 30 -8.68 -14.22 -6.94
C HIS A 30 -7.80 -15.42 -7.35
N ASP A 31 -7.37 -15.52 -8.61
CA ASP A 31 -6.50 -16.61 -9.09
C ASP A 31 -5.19 -16.67 -8.30
N THR A 32 -4.75 -15.52 -7.80
CA THR A 32 -3.55 -15.39 -6.96
C THR A 32 -3.79 -15.83 -5.50
N ASP A 33 -5.05 -15.87 -5.04
CA ASP A 33 -5.43 -16.26 -3.68
C ASP A 33 -5.69 -17.78 -3.56
N GLU A 34 -6.17 -18.44 -4.62
CA GLU A 34 -6.48 -19.89 -4.61
C GLU A 34 -5.28 -20.80 -4.92
N GLU A 35 -4.35 -20.41 -5.79
CA GLU A 35 -3.15 -21.21 -6.08
C GLU A 35 -2.04 -21.08 -5.02
N ASP A 36 -2.15 -20.10 -4.10
CA ASP A 36 -1.04 -19.67 -3.24
C ASP A 36 -1.49 -19.27 -1.82
N ALA A 37 -2.22 -20.17 -1.15
CA ALA A 37 -2.70 -20.03 0.24
C ALA A 37 -1.59 -19.90 1.33
N GLY A 38 -0.40 -19.44 0.94
CA GLY A 38 0.75 -19.16 1.79
C GLY A 38 1.76 -18.25 1.09
N ARG A 39 1.42 -16.98 0.87
CA ARG A 39 2.29 -15.92 0.32
C ARG A 39 2.69 -16.15 -1.14
N SER A 40 1.84 -15.73 -2.07
CA SER A 40 2.33 -15.49 -3.42
C SER A 40 3.46 -14.45 -3.39
N GLU A 41 4.57 -14.75 -4.08
CA GLU A 41 5.71 -13.82 -4.17
C GLU A 41 5.31 -12.46 -4.80
N SER A 42 4.15 -12.41 -5.46
CA SER A 42 3.58 -11.24 -6.10
C SER A 42 2.57 -10.50 -5.23
N GLY A 43 2.21 -10.96 -4.03
CA GLY A 43 1.22 -10.34 -3.17
C GLY A 43 1.79 -9.80 -1.85
N PHE A 44 1.30 -8.63 -1.42
CA PHE A 44 1.62 -8.08 -0.10
C PHE A 44 0.38 -7.45 0.53
N ASP A 45 -0.02 -7.94 1.69
CA ASP A 45 -1.06 -7.35 2.52
C ASP A 45 -0.41 -6.37 3.52
N LEU A 46 -0.83 -5.11 3.50
CA LEU A 46 -0.40 -4.07 4.44
C LEU A 46 -1.31 -4.00 5.67
N ASP A 47 -2.29 -4.90 5.75
CA ASP A 47 -3.31 -5.00 6.80
C ASP A 47 -3.91 -3.61 7.06
N LYS A 48 -4.16 -3.24 8.32
CA LYS A 48 -4.70 -1.94 8.73
C LYS A 48 -3.62 -0.88 8.95
N ALA A 49 -2.36 -1.16 8.63
CA ALA A 49 -1.26 -0.21 8.79
C ALA A 49 -1.30 0.92 7.75
N TRP A 50 -2.09 0.79 6.68
CA TRP A 50 -2.05 1.64 5.50
C TRP A 50 -2.21 3.15 5.79
N HIS A 51 -3.21 3.56 6.56
CA HIS A 51 -3.47 4.99 6.77
C HIS A 51 -2.42 5.60 7.71
N GLY A 52 -2.03 4.85 8.74
CA GLY A 52 -0.91 5.23 9.61
C GLY A 52 0.38 5.41 8.82
N LEU A 53 0.71 4.46 7.95
CA LEU A 53 1.89 4.57 7.10
C LEU A 53 1.79 5.75 6.11
N HIS A 54 0.61 5.98 5.52
CA HIS A 54 0.39 7.15 4.67
C HIS A 54 0.68 8.46 5.41
N PHE A 55 0.16 8.60 6.63
CA PHE A 55 0.42 9.76 7.47
C PHE A 55 1.92 9.91 7.78
N LEU A 56 2.62 8.84 8.16
CA LEU A 56 4.06 8.91 8.44
C LEU A 56 4.90 9.30 7.20
N LEU A 57 4.45 8.89 6.00
CA LEU A 57 5.13 9.21 4.75
C LEU A 57 4.85 10.65 4.28
N THR A 58 3.67 11.20 4.54
CA THR A 58 3.18 12.43 3.91
C THR A 58 2.84 13.58 4.86
N GLY A 59 2.54 13.27 6.12
CA GLY A 59 2.01 14.19 7.13
C GLY A 59 0.52 14.54 6.93
N THR A 60 -0.20 13.80 6.09
CA THR A 60 -1.61 14.06 5.75
C THR A 60 -2.48 12.81 5.88
N ASP A 61 -3.79 12.99 5.88
CA ASP A 61 -4.82 11.95 5.88
C ASP A 61 -5.03 11.34 4.47
N TRP A 62 -5.42 12.15 3.50
CA TRP A 62 -5.73 11.71 2.13
C TRP A 62 -4.91 12.43 1.06
N GLY A 63 -4.01 13.32 1.49
CA GLY A 63 -3.23 14.21 0.63
C GLY A 63 -1.82 13.70 0.31
N GLY A 64 -0.85 14.61 0.41
CA GLY A 64 0.56 14.30 0.19
C GLY A 64 1.03 14.51 -1.25
N LYS A 65 2.36 14.40 -1.44
CA LYS A 65 3.02 14.62 -2.73
C LYS A 65 3.51 13.30 -3.31
N PRO A 66 3.37 13.09 -4.63
CA PRO A 66 3.99 11.95 -5.30
C PRO A 66 5.51 11.92 -5.12
N PRO A 67 6.13 10.72 -5.05
CA PRO A 67 5.48 9.41 -5.11
C PRO A 67 4.96 8.89 -3.76
N LEU A 68 5.17 9.60 -2.65
CA LEU A 68 4.92 9.08 -1.30
C LEU A 68 3.43 9.01 -0.89
N ASN A 69 2.54 9.62 -1.67
CA ASN A 69 1.08 9.49 -1.47
C ASN A 69 0.46 8.24 -2.09
N PHE A 70 1.26 7.33 -2.67
CA PHE A 70 0.79 6.16 -3.44
C PHE A 70 -0.27 5.28 -2.74
N ILE A 71 -0.19 5.20 -1.40
CA ILE A 71 -1.11 4.42 -0.56
C ILE A 71 -2.57 4.83 -0.79
N VAL A 72 -2.87 6.13 -0.90
CA VAL A 72 -4.23 6.66 -1.02
C VAL A 72 -4.51 7.30 -2.38
N ALA A 73 -3.47 7.72 -3.11
CA ALA A 73 -3.60 8.47 -4.35
C ALA A 73 -2.54 8.10 -5.39
N GLY A 74 -2.69 8.58 -6.63
CA GLY A 74 -1.80 8.25 -7.75
C GLY A 74 -2.15 6.92 -8.41
N GLY A 75 -1.34 6.54 -9.40
CA GLY A 75 -1.66 5.43 -10.29
C GLY A 75 -2.83 5.76 -11.22
N GLU A 76 -3.25 4.76 -11.99
CA GLU A 76 -4.39 4.81 -12.90
C GLU A 76 -5.48 3.85 -12.40
N MET A 77 -6.73 4.30 -12.31
CA MET A 77 -7.83 3.44 -11.88
C MET A 77 -8.11 2.36 -12.94
N ILE A 78 -8.29 1.13 -12.48
CA ILE A 78 -8.67 -0.01 -13.34
C ILE A 78 -10.19 0.00 -13.46
N GLY A 79 -10.69 0.89 -14.34
CA GLY A 79 -12.12 1.12 -14.53
C GLY A 79 -12.84 1.57 -13.24
N ASP A 80 -14.09 1.13 -13.10
CA ASP A 80 -14.97 1.38 -11.95
C ASP A 80 -15.37 0.08 -11.22
N VAL A 81 -14.61 -1.00 -11.44
CA VAL A 81 -14.87 -2.32 -10.85
C VAL A 81 -14.56 -2.31 -9.36
N ASP A 82 -15.57 -2.55 -8.52
CA ASP A 82 -15.39 -2.63 -7.07
C ASP A 82 -14.71 -3.95 -6.68
N VAL A 83 -13.56 -3.84 -6.01
CA VAL A 83 -12.77 -4.98 -5.50
C VAL A 83 -12.70 -4.99 -3.97
N GLY A 84 -13.64 -4.33 -3.29
CA GLY A 84 -13.82 -4.37 -1.83
C GLY A 84 -14.27 -3.03 -1.28
N TYR A 85 -13.41 -2.01 -1.41
CA TYR A 85 -13.70 -0.62 -1.05
C TYR A 85 -13.44 0.33 -2.24
N GLY A 86 -13.91 -0.05 -3.43
CA GLY A 86 -13.73 0.69 -4.67
C GLY A 86 -12.72 0.06 -5.64
N PRO A 87 -12.35 0.78 -6.71
CA PRO A 87 -11.52 0.22 -7.77
C PRO A 87 -10.06 0.12 -7.39
N ALA A 88 -9.40 -0.91 -7.93
CA ALA A 88 -7.95 -1.03 -7.89
C ALA A 88 -7.27 0.09 -8.70
N ARG A 89 -6.04 0.43 -8.29
CA ARG A 89 -5.19 1.39 -9.01
C ARG A 89 -3.91 0.70 -9.48
N ALA A 90 -3.55 0.90 -10.73
CA ALA A 90 -2.35 0.40 -11.37
C ALA A 90 -1.21 1.44 -11.33
N PHE A 91 0.00 0.97 -11.06
CA PHE A 91 1.24 1.75 -11.12
C PHE A 91 2.21 1.07 -12.08
N THR A 92 2.76 1.84 -13.02
CA THR A 92 3.70 1.33 -14.02
C THR A 92 5.04 0.92 -13.40
N PRO A 93 5.87 0.14 -14.12
CA PRO A 93 7.22 -0.16 -13.66
C PRO A 93 8.09 1.06 -13.35
N GLU A 94 7.96 2.14 -14.14
CA GLU A 94 8.67 3.39 -13.89
C GLU A 94 8.23 4.06 -12.60
N GLN A 95 6.92 4.05 -12.32
CA GLN A 95 6.36 4.59 -11.10
C GLN A 95 6.81 3.78 -9.88
N LEU A 96 6.82 2.44 -9.98
CA LEU A 96 7.35 1.57 -8.92
C LEU A 96 8.85 1.83 -8.68
N ALA A 97 9.64 1.95 -9.74
CA ALA A 97 11.07 2.25 -9.60
C ALA A 97 11.33 3.61 -8.94
N ALA A 98 10.53 4.64 -9.28
CA ALA A 98 10.62 5.95 -8.63
C ALA A 98 10.18 5.91 -7.16
N LEU A 99 9.08 5.19 -6.87
CA LEU A 99 8.58 4.98 -5.52
C LEU A 99 9.59 4.23 -4.65
N SER A 100 10.15 3.13 -5.14
CA SER A 100 11.15 2.33 -4.42
C SER A 100 12.36 3.19 -4.02
N ARG A 101 12.87 4.03 -4.94
CA ARG A 101 13.98 4.95 -4.62
C ARG A 101 13.60 5.98 -3.54
N ALA A 102 12.37 6.48 -3.58
CA ALA A 102 11.89 7.45 -2.58
C ALA A 102 11.73 6.80 -1.20
N LEU A 103 11.20 5.57 -1.13
CA LEU A 103 11.09 4.81 0.13
C LEU A 103 12.46 4.40 0.67
N ASP A 104 13.44 4.12 -0.20
CA ASP A 104 14.81 3.80 0.18
C ASP A 104 15.53 4.92 0.92
N ALA A 105 15.20 6.18 0.62
CA ALA A 105 15.73 7.34 1.31
C ALA A 105 15.12 7.58 2.71
N ILE A 106 14.08 6.83 3.09
CA ILE A 106 13.37 6.98 4.36
C ILE A 106 13.72 5.81 5.27
N SER A 107 14.18 6.11 6.48
CA SER A 107 14.43 5.12 7.54
C SER A 107 13.23 5.01 8.47
N SER A 108 13.08 3.84 9.12
CA SER A 108 12.13 3.68 10.23
C SER A 108 12.32 4.72 11.33
N ASP A 109 13.55 5.12 11.66
CA ASP A 109 13.80 6.18 12.66
C ASP A 109 13.27 7.55 12.22
N ALA A 110 13.36 7.88 10.93
CA ALA A 110 12.77 9.11 10.41
C ALA A 110 11.23 9.07 10.50
N LEU A 111 10.61 7.89 10.33
CA LEU A 111 9.17 7.73 10.50
C LEU A 111 8.76 7.79 11.98
N ARG A 112 9.56 7.21 12.91
CA ARG A 112 9.34 7.35 14.35
C ARG A 112 9.25 8.81 14.78
N GLN A 113 10.12 9.66 14.24
CA GLN A 113 10.13 11.10 14.55
C GLN A 113 8.90 11.85 14.00
N ARG A 114 8.15 11.26 13.06
CA ARG A 114 6.93 11.84 12.47
C ARG A 114 5.66 11.30 13.11
N PHE A 115 5.77 10.33 14.00
CA PHE A 115 4.63 9.77 14.70
C PHE A 115 4.06 10.79 15.68
N ASP A 116 2.81 11.16 15.46
CA ASP A 116 2.08 12.11 16.29
C ASP A 116 0.67 11.55 16.56
N PRO A 117 0.52 10.75 17.64
CA PRO A 117 -0.76 10.15 18.03
C PRO A 117 -1.89 11.16 18.10
N ALA A 118 -1.66 12.32 18.71
CA ALA A 118 -2.69 13.33 18.89
C ALA A 118 -3.17 13.85 17.54
N LYS A 119 -2.25 14.15 16.62
CA LYS A 119 -2.61 14.60 15.28
C LYS A 119 -3.28 13.50 14.45
N MET A 120 -2.81 12.27 14.58
CA MET A 120 -3.38 11.13 13.88
C MET A 120 -4.82 10.83 14.36
N MET A 121 -5.11 11.01 15.65
CA MET A 121 -6.47 10.91 16.18
C MET A 121 -7.34 12.10 15.76
N GLU A 122 -6.80 13.32 15.72
CA GLU A 122 -7.52 14.52 15.22
C GLU A 122 -7.94 14.40 13.75
N LEU A 123 -7.09 13.79 12.93
CA LEU A 123 -7.33 13.59 11.49
C LEU A 123 -8.11 12.29 11.18
N ASP A 124 -8.62 11.60 12.20
CA ASP A 124 -9.31 10.32 12.05
C ASP A 124 -8.51 9.30 11.21
N ILE A 125 -7.19 9.26 11.40
CA ILE A 125 -6.33 8.30 10.70
C ILE A 125 -6.75 6.90 11.13
N TYR A 126 -7.22 6.10 10.18
CA TYR A 126 -7.69 4.74 10.41
C TYR A 126 -6.55 3.84 10.91
N PRO A 127 -6.75 2.96 11.91
CA PRO A 127 -8.04 2.59 12.52
C PRO A 127 -8.38 3.36 13.81
N SER A 128 -7.79 4.55 14.02
CA SER A 128 -8.06 5.43 15.16
C SER A 128 -7.70 4.79 16.50
N ILE A 129 -6.46 4.29 16.58
CA ILE A 129 -5.90 3.58 17.75
C ILE A 129 -4.57 4.16 18.24
N TRP A 130 -4.15 5.29 17.68
CA TRP A 130 -2.76 5.76 17.77
C TRP A 130 -2.36 6.27 19.15
N ASP A 131 -3.35 6.61 19.99
CA ASP A 131 -3.19 7.10 21.36
C ASP A 131 -3.21 6.00 22.43
N ARG A 132 -3.24 4.72 22.03
CA ARG A 132 -3.12 3.58 22.94
C ARG A 132 -1.76 3.56 23.62
N ASP A 133 -1.72 3.01 24.84
CA ASP A 133 -0.48 2.82 25.58
C ASP A 133 0.43 1.83 24.83
N PRO A 134 1.67 2.20 24.45
CA PRO A 134 2.60 1.31 23.77
C PRO A 134 2.95 0.04 24.56
N ALA A 135 2.77 0.04 25.89
CA ALA A 135 2.95 -1.16 26.70
C ALA A 135 1.87 -2.22 26.45
N ASP A 136 0.67 -1.79 26.06
CA ASP A 136 -0.48 -2.66 25.77
C ASP A 136 -0.61 -2.95 24.26
N ASP A 137 -0.32 -1.95 23.42
CA ASP A 137 -0.47 -2.02 21.96
C ASP A 137 0.57 -1.12 21.25
N ASP A 138 1.67 -1.71 20.77
CA ASP A 138 2.74 -0.99 20.07
C ASP A 138 2.34 -0.69 18.61
N THR A 139 1.41 0.26 18.46
CA THR A 139 0.87 0.67 17.15
C THR A 139 1.92 1.27 16.22
N LEU A 140 2.94 1.95 16.76
CA LEU A 140 4.06 2.48 16.00
C LEU A 140 4.97 1.34 15.52
N GLY A 141 5.35 0.42 16.39
CA GLY A 141 6.13 -0.76 16.03
C GLY A 141 5.48 -1.56 14.91
N TYR A 142 4.16 -1.80 15.02
CA TYR A 142 3.35 -2.44 14.00
C TYR A 142 3.46 -1.74 12.62
N VAL A 143 3.25 -0.42 12.55
CA VAL A 143 3.33 0.32 11.27
C VAL A 143 4.75 0.27 10.68
N LEU A 144 5.78 0.36 11.51
CA LEU A 144 7.17 0.36 11.05
C LEU A 144 7.63 -1.02 10.56
N GLU A 145 7.15 -2.10 11.18
CA GLU A 145 7.39 -3.46 10.68
C GLU A 145 6.81 -3.62 9.27
N TYR A 146 5.54 -3.23 9.09
CA TYR A 146 4.88 -3.24 7.79
C TYR A 146 5.56 -2.33 6.77
N PHE A 147 6.10 -1.17 7.18
CA PHE A 147 6.88 -0.29 6.31
C PHE A 147 8.12 -0.99 5.75
N GLU A 148 8.94 -1.63 6.59
CA GLU A 148 10.16 -2.30 6.13
C GLU A 148 9.83 -3.52 5.24
N MET A 149 8.77 -4.26 5.57
CA MET A 149 8.27 -5.36 4.75
C MET A 149 7.77 -4.88 3.37
N LEU A 150 6.94 -3.84 3.33
CA LEU A 150 6.44 -3.23 2.10
C LEU A 150 7.58 -2.68 1.25
N LYS A 151 8.53 -1.98 1.87
CA LYS A 151 9.71 -1.42 1.21
C LYS A 151 10.53 -2.52 0.53
N SER A 152 10.77 -3.63 1.22
CA SER A 152 11.45 -4.81 0.67
C SER A 152 10.66 -5.42 -0.51
N PHE A 153 9.34 -5.58 -0.36
CA PHE A 153 8.46 -6.12 -1.40
C PHE A 153 8.46 -5.25 -2.67
N LEU A 154 8.26 -3.94 -2.54
CA LEU A 154 8.26 -2.99 -3.66
C LEU A 154 9.63 -2.90 -4.33
N ARG A 155 10.73 -2.99 -3.57
CA ARG A 155 12.09 -3.03 -4.12
C ARG A 155 12.29 -4.26 -5.01
N LYS A 156 11.88 -5.44 -4.56
CA LYS A 156 11.95 -6.67 -5.37
C LYS A 156 11.19 -6.52 -6.70
N GLY A 157 9.99 -5.95 -6.66
CA GLY A 157 9.21 -5.66 -7.87
C GLY A 157 9.93 -4.68 -8.81
N ALA A 158 10.53 -3.62 -8.25
CA ALA A 158 11.31 -2.64 -9.01
C ALA A 158 12.54 -3.27 -9.69
N GLU A 159 13.29 -4.12 -8.99
CA GLU A 159 14.46 -4.83 -9.52
C GLU A 159 14.10 -5.77 -10.67
N GLN A 160 12.88 -6.31 -10.67
CA GLN A 160 12.34 -7.16 -11.73
C GLN A 160 11.69 -6.38 -12.88
N GLY A 161 11.64 -5.05 -12.81
CA GLY A 161 10.98 -4.22 -13.82
C GLY A 161 9.46 -4.40 -13.87
N LEU A 162 8.84 -4.78 -12.74
CA LEU A 162 7.39 -4.93 -12.59
C LEU A 162 6.76 -3.60 -12.19
N GLY A 163 5.44 -3.48 -12.39
CA GLY A 163 4.61 -2.50 -11.73
C GLY A 163 3.77 -3.18 -10.63
N PHE A 164 2.71 -2.52 -10.17
CA PHE A 164 1.83 -3.10 -9.16
C PHE A 164 0.39 -2.57 -9.25
N LEU A 165 -0.53 -3.33 -8.69
CA LEU A 165 -1.86 -2.90 -8.31
C LEU A 165 -1.90 -2.62 -6.82
N VAL A 166 -2.70 -1.65 -6.41
CA VAL A 166 -3.07 -1.40 -5.02
C VAL A 166 -4.58 -1.29 -4.91
N TYR A 167 -5.17 -1.96 -3.93
CA TYR A 167 -6.62 -1.97 -3.70
C TYR A 167 -6.94 -2.17 -2.22
N MET A 168 -8.16 -1.80 -1.83
CA MET A 168 -8.66 -1.95 -0.46
C MET A 168 -9.73 -3.05 -0.42
N SER A 169 -9.64 -3.93 0.59
CA SER A 169 -10.54 -5.06 0.84
C SER A 169 -10.98 -5.14 2.30
#